data_AF-A0A2N3CMC3-F1
#
_entry.id   AF-A0A2N3CMC3-F1
#
_cell.length_a   1.000
_cell.length_b   1.000
_cell.length_c   1.000
_cell.angle_alpha   90.00
_cell.angle_beta   90.00
_cell.angle_gamma   90.00
#
_symmetry.space_group_name_H-M   'P 1'
#
loop_
_entity.id
_entity.type
_entity.pdbx_description
1 polymer ?
#
loop_
_entity_poly.entity_id
_entity_poly.type
_entity_poly.pdbx_seq_one_letter_code
_entity_poly.pdbx_strand_id
1 'polypeptide(L)' 'MPDQPDRPQIYLVTPPAFAPEVFASRLAAVLDAHPVACLRLALATPDEAAILHAADRLREIAHARDVPLVIDSH' A
#
# COMPACT_ATOMS: atom_id res chain seq x y z
N MET A 1 -11.39 18.54 -25.75
CA MET A 1 -11.23 17.17 -25.24
C MET A 1 -10.36 17.28 -24.00
N PRO A 2 -10.87 17.10 -22.77
CA PRO A 2 -9.99 17.10 -21.62
C PRO A 2 -9.17 15.83 -21.71
N ASP A 3 -7.87 15.99 -21.96
CA ASP A 3 -6.85 15.01 -21.62
C ASP A 3 -6.97 14.82 -20.10
N GLN A 4 -7.74 13.82 -19.67
CA GLN A 4 -7.76 13.44 -18.27
C GLN A 4 -6.40 12.81 -18.03
N PRO A 5 -5.51 13.46 -17.25
CA PRO A 5 -4.19 12.90 -17.04
C PRO A 5 -4.38 11.50 -16.51
N ASP A 6 -3.60 10.59 -17.09
CA ASP A 6 -3.34 9.18 -16.79
C ASP A 6 -3.10 8.97 -15.29
N ARG A 7 -4.11 9.27 -14.48
CA ARG A 7 -4.04 9.19 -13.04
C ARG A 7 -4.20 7.72 -12.70
N PRO A 8 -3.28 7.14 -11.92
CA PRO A 8 -3.41 5.77 -11.51
C PRO A 8 -4.79 5.56 -10.90
N GLN A 9 -5.53 4.58 -11.41
CA GLN A 9 -6.87 4.21 -10.91
C GLN A 9 -6.81 2.94 -10.05
N ILE A 10 -5.62 2.40 -9.83
CA ILE A 10 -5.43 1.15 -9.11
C ILE A 10 -5.50 1.46 -7.61
N TYR A 11 -6.56 0.95 -6.98
CA TYR A 11 -6.75 0.97 -5.54
C TYR A 11 -6.39 -0.40 -4.97
N LEU A 12 -5.32 -0.47 -4.19
CA LEU A 12 -4.84 -1.73 -3.65
C LEU A 12 -5.24 -1.84 -2.18
N VAL A 13 -5.91 -2.93 -1.82
CA VAL A 13 -6.31 -3.22 -0.43
C VAL A 13 -5.51 -4.41 0.07
N THR A 14 -4.88 -4.28 1.24
CA THR A 14 -4.13 -5.39 1.83
C THR A 14 -5.08 -6.44 2.40
N PRO A 15 -4.72 -7.73 2.35
CA PRO A 15 -5.47 -8.77 3.03
C PRO A 15 -5.45 -8.58 4.57
N PRO A 16 -6.39 -9.22 5.30
CA PRO A 16 -6.46 -9.14 6.77
C PRO A 16 -5.26 -9.78 7.49
N ALA A 17 -4.60 -10.74 6.86
CA ALA A 17 -3.38 -11.37 7.36
C ALA A 17 -2.38 -11.54 6.21
N PHE A 18 -1.20 -10.94 6.34
CA PHE A 18 -0.11 -11.06 5.37
C PHE A 18 1.25 -10.90 6.03
N ALA A 19 2.29 -11.45 5.41
CA ALA A 19 3.67 -11.22 5.82
C ALA A 19 4.16 -9.88 5.24
N PRO A 20 4.50 -8.87 6.07
CA PRO A 20 4.84 -7.54 5.59
C PRO A 20 6.09 -7.53 4.72
N GLU A 21 7.08 -8.37 4.99
CA GLU A 21 8.29 -8.49 4.16
C GLU A 21 7.98 -8.99 2.74
N VAL A 22 7.19 -10.05 2.62
CA VAL A 22 6.82 -10.63 1.32
C VAL A 22 5.89 -9.69 0.55
N PHE A 23 4.93 -9.08 1.26
CA PHE A 23 3.99 -8.14 0.65
C PHE A 23 4.69 -6.86 0.20
N ALA A 24 5.64 -6.34 0.98
CA ALA A 24 6.47 -5.20 0.62
C ALA A 24 7.23 -5.42 -0.70
N SER A 25 7.92 -6.55 -0.86
CA SER A 25 8.61 -6.87 -2.11
C SER A 25 7.66 -6.99 -3.30
N ARG A 26 6.48 -7.60 -3.11
CA ARG A 26 5.46 -7.69 -4.16
C ARG A 26 4.87 -6.32 -4.51
N LEU A 27 4.56 -5.51 -3.51
CA LEU A 27 4.05 -4.16 -3.68
C LEU A 27 5.06 -3.31 -4.46
N ALA A 28 6.35 -3.40 -4.11
CA ALA A 28 7.40 -2.69 -4.84
C ALA A 28 7.43 -3.08 -6.33
N ALA A 29 7.33 -4.37 -6.65
CA ALA A 29 7.26 -4.82 -8.04
C ALA A 29 5.99 -4.37 -8.76
N VAL A 30 4.84 -4.38 -8.08
CA VAL A 30 3.57 -3.91 -8.65
C VAL A 30 3.61 -2.41 -8.88
N LEU A 31 4.13 -1.63 -7.93
CA LEU A 31 4.29 -0.17 -8.05
C LEU A 31 5.28 0.22 -9.14
N ASP A 32 6.28 -0.62 -9.40
CA ASP A 32 7.25 -0.41 -10.48
C ASP A 32 6.62 -0.66 -11.86
N ALA A 33 5.82 -1.73 -11.96
CA ALA A 33 5.16 -2.11 -13.20
C ALA A 33 3.89 -1.30 -13.49
N HIS A 34 3.18 -0.85 -12.44
CA HIS A 34 1.90 -0.17 -12.53
C HIS A 34 1.82 0.97 -11.51
N PRO A 35 1.40 2.18 -11.92
CA PRO A 35 1.20 3.27 -10.98
C PRO A 35 -0.05 2.98 -10.13
N VAL A 36 0.09 3.04 -8.80
CA VAL A 36 -0.99 2.82 -7.82
C VAL A 36 -1.42 4.15 -7.23
N ALA A 37 -2.74 4.37 -7.12
CA ALA A 37 -3.29 5.63 -6.66
C ALA A 37 -3.26 5.75 -5.14
N CYS A 38 -3.67 4.68 -4.45
CA CYS A 38 -3.74 4.58 -3.00
C CYS A 38 -3.55 3.12 -2.58
N LEU A 39 -2.78 2.91 -1.51
CA LEU A 39 -2.74 1.64 -0.78
C LEU A 39 -3.57 1.77 0.50
N ARG A 40 -4.48 0.84 0.75
CA ARG A 40 -5.20 0.75 2.04
C ARG A 40 -4.74 -0.47 2.82
N LEU A 41 -4.26 -0.21 4.03
CA LEU A 41 -3.89 -1.20 5.02
C LEU A 41 -5.12 -1.58 5.83
N ALA A 42 -5.61 -2.81 5.69
CA ALA A 42 -6.77 -3.37 6.37
C ALA A 42 -6.39 -4.68 7.09
N LEU A 43 -5.44 -4.60 8.02
CA LEU A 43 -5.06 -5.75 8.85
C LEU A 43 -6.17 -6.06 9.85
N ALA A 44 -6.66 -7.29 9.86
CA ALA A 44 -7.60 -7.77 10.88
C ALA A 44 -6.84 -8.44 12.04
N THR A 45 -5.75 -7.81 12.49
CA THR A 45 -5.01 -8.24 13.67
C THR A 45 -5.22 -7.22 14.78
N PRO A 46 -5.45 -7.64 16.04
CA PRO A 46 -5.45 -6.73 17.19
C PRO A 46 -4.02 -6.33 17.60
N ASP A 47 -3.00 -6.85 16.92
CA ASP A 47 -1.59 -6.65 17.26
C ASP A 47 -1.08 -5.32 16.66
N GLU A 48 -1.13 -4.27 17.48
CA GLU A 48 -0.75 -2.90 17.10
C GLU A 48 0.72 -2.81 16.65
N ALA A 49 1.61 -3.61 17.26
CA ALA A 49 3.00 -3.69 16.87
C ALA A 49 3.17 -4.28 15.47
N ALA A 50 2.41 -5.33 15.13
CA ALA A 50 2.40 -5.88 13.78
C ALA A 50 1.84 -4.89 12.74
N ILE A 51 0.80 -4.13 13.10
CA ILE A 51 0.23 -3.07 12.24
C ILE A 51 1.26 -1.97 11.99
N LEU A 52 1.86 -1.42 13.04
CA LEU A 52 2.88 -0.37 12.94
C LEU A 52 4.09 -0.85 12.13
N HIS A 53 4.53 -2.08 12.36
CA HIS A 53 5.64 -2.66 11.61
C HIS A 53 5.31 -2.82 10.12
N ALA A 54 4.13 -3.36 9.79
CA ALA A 54 3.68 -3.48 8.40
C ALA A 54 3.51 -2.10 7.74
N ALA A 55 2.91 -1.16 8.46
CA ALA A 55 2.71 0.20 8.00
C ALA A 55 4.03 0.90 7.71
N ASP A 56 5.03 0.81 8.60
CA ASP A 56 6.32 1.47 8.40
C ASP A 56 7.06 0.89 7.18
N ARG A 57 7.05 -0.44 7.03
CA ARG A 57 7.64 -1.11 5.84
C ARG A 57 6.97 -0.69 4.54
N LEU A 58 5.64 -0.57 4.54
CA LEU A 58 4.89 -0.16 3.35
C LEU A 58 5.02 1.34 3.09
N ARG A 59 5.11 2.14 4.16
CA ARG A 59 5.30 3.59 4.09
C ARG A 59 6.61 3.93 3.40
N GLU A 60 7.71 3.28 3.72
CA GLU A 60 9.00 3.53 3.06
C GLU A 60 8.92 3.29 1.53
N ILE A 61 8.31 2.18 1.12
CA ILE A 61 8.19 1.81 -0.29
C ILE A 61 7.22 2.73 -1.03
N ALA A 62 6.09 3.04 -0.42
CA ALA A 62 5.08 3.92 -0.98
C ALA A 62 5.62 5.35 -1.09
N HIS A 63 6.31 5.85 -0.07
CA HIS A 63 6.94 7.17 -0.06
C HIS A 63 8.04 7.29 -1.12
N ALA A 64 8.86 6.25 -1.31
CA ALA A 64 9.87 6.22 -2.37
C ALA A 64 9.27 6.31 -3.79
N ARG A 65 7.98 6.00 -3.95
CA ARG A 65 7.25 6.07 -5.23
C ARG A 65 6.11 7.10 -5.23
N ASP A 66 6.10 8.00 -4.25
CA ASP A 66 5.07 9.05 -4.10
C ASP A 66 3.62 8.53 -4.04
N VAL A 67 3.42 7.33 -3.49
CA VAL A 67 2.09 6.71 -3.34
C VAL A 67 1.54 6.92 -1.92
N PRO A 68 0.31 7.43 -1.77
CA PRO A 68 -0.33 7.58 -0.46
C PRO A 68 -0.71 6.23 0.12
N LEU A 69 -0.30 6.02 1.38
CA LEU A 69 -0.68 4.89 2.21
C LEU A 69 -1.75 5.31 3.22
N VAL A 70 -2.89 4.65 3.21
CA VAL A 70 -4.00 4.82 4.15
C VAL A 70 -4.03 3.62 5.09
N ILE A 71 -4.02 3.85 6.40
CA ILE A 71 -4.16 2.79 7.39
C ILE A 71 -5.59 2.83 7.91
N ASP A 72 -6.37 1.79 7.61
CA ASP A 72 -7.72 1.65 8.15
C ASP A 72 -7.61 1.19 9.60
N SER A 73 -7.87 2.12 10.52
CA SER A 73 -7.97 1.81 11.94
C SER A 73 -9.42 1.43 12.22
N HIS A 74 -9.67 0.20 12.64
CA HIS A 74 -10.94 -0.18 13.28
C HIS A 74 -10.70 -0.38 14.77
#